data_AF-A0A484B6P1-F1
#
_entry.id   AF-A0A484B6P1-F1
#
_cell.length_a   1.000
_cell.length_b   1.000
_cell.length_c   1.000
_cell.angle_alpha   90.00
_cell.angle_beta   90.00
_cell.angle_gamma   90.00
#
_symmetry.space_group_name_H-M   'P 1'
#
loop_
_entity.id
_entity.type
_entity.pdbx_description
1 polymer ?
#
loop_
_entity_poly.entity_id
_entity_poly.type
_entity_poly.pdbx_seq_one_letter_code
_entity_poly.pdbx_strand_id
1 'polypeptide(L)'
;MYLKADIKALDVKTLASKFDVVLIEPPFEEYARAVPAGATVGGAPRVFWNWDDILNLDVGEIAEHYSFVVVLLRSGSAEGLGH
;
A
#
# COMPACT_ATOMS: atom_id res chain seq x y z
N MET A 1 12.04 -8.61 9.54
CA MET A 1 12.09 -7.31 10.23
C MET A 1 10.77 -6.61 9.97
N TYR A 2 10.20 -5.87 10.92
CA TYR A 2 8.97 -5.11 10.70
C TYR A 2 9.13 -3.72 11.31
N LEU A 3 8.51 -2.72 10.67
CA LEU A 3 8.48 -1.34 11.14
C LEU A 3 7.03 -0.89 11.19
N LYS A 4 6.54 -0.50 12.37
CA LYS A 4 5.24 0.17 12.48
C LYS A 4 5.47 1.65 12.20
N ALA A 5 5.03 2.12 11.04
CA ALA A 5 5.11 3.52 10.64
C ALA A 5 3.86 3.91 9.85
N ASP A 6 3.55 5.21 9.87
CA ASP A 6 2.56 5.77 8.95
C ASP A 6 3.25 6.03 7.62
N ILE A 7 2.88 5.28 6.59
CA ILE A 7 3.50 5.37 5.27
C ILE A 7 3.29 6.75 4.63
N LYS A 8 2.18 7.46 4.92
CA LYS A 8 1.94 8.79 4.34
C LYS A 8 2.87 9.87 4.90
N ALA A 9 3.39 9.67 6.11
CA ALA A 9 4.29 10.59 6.79
C ALA A 9 5.75 10.09 6.84
N LEU A 10 6.00 8.86 6.42
CA LEU A 10 7.31 8.25 6.46
C LEU A 10 8.13 8.69 5.25
N ASP A 11 9.30 9.28 5.51
CA ASP A 11 10.31 9.42 4.47
C ASP A 11 10.90 8.04 4.16
N VAL A 12 10.52 7.48 3.02
CA VAL A 12 10.97 6.18 2.53
C VAL A 12 12.50 6.09 2.36
N LYS A 13 13.21 7.23 2.29
CA LYS A 13 14.68 7.27 2.22
C LYS A 13 15.34 6.81 3.53
N THR A 14 14.64 6.91 4.65
CA THR A 14 15.12 6.46 5.96
C THR A 14 15.31 4.94 6.05
N LEU A 15 14.67 4.17 5.16
CA LEU A 15 14.87 2.73 5.06
C LEU A 15 16.29 2.37 4.59
N ALA A 16 17.00 3.33 3.97
CA ALA A 16 18.41 3.25 3.55
C ALA A 16 18.77 1.95 2.78
N SER A 17 17.78 1.31 2.17
CA SER A 17 17.88 0.01 1.53
C SER A 17 17.04 0.03 0.26
N LYS A 18 17.54 -0.64 -0.77
CA LYS A 18 16.80 -0.87 -2.01
C LYS A 18 16.20 -2.27 -1.98
N PHE A 19 15.00 -2.41 -2.54
CA PHE A 19 14.27 -3.67 -2.58
C PHE A 19 14.12 -4.15 -4.02
N ASP A 20 14.44 -5.43 -4.25
CA ASP A 20 14.21 -6.11 -5.53
C ASP A 20 12.72 -6.39 -5.77
N VAL A 21 11.95 -6.59 -4.70
CA VAL A 21 10.51 -6.84 -4.76
C VAL A 21 9.79 -5.97 -3.74
N VAL A 22 8.91 -5.10 -4.21
CA VAL A 22 8.04 -4.26 -3.38
C VAL A 22 6.61 -4.76 -3.52
N LEU A 23 6.05 -5.25 -2.43
CA LEU A 23 4.65 -5.68 -2.34
C LEU A 23 3.83 -4.59 -1.65
N ILE A 24 2.83 -4.05 -2.34
CA ILE A 24 1.96 -3.00 -1.81
C ILE A 24 0.54 -3.56 -1.68
N GLU A 25 0.03 -3.63 -0.45
CA GLU A 25 -1.35 -3.98 -0.14
C GLU A 25 -2.02 -2.79 0.58
N PRO A 26 -2.53 -1.80 -0.16
CA PRO A 26 -3.12 -0.61 0.44
C PRO A 26 -4.54 -0.91 0.96
N PRO A 27 -4.97 -0.25 2.05
CA PRO A 27 -6.29 -0.46 2.63
C PRO A 27 -7.37 0.27 1.80
N PHE A 28 -7.94 -0.42 0.81
CA PHE A 28 -9.07 0.10 0.02
C PHE A 28 -10.39 0.04 0.79
N GLU A 29 -11.32 0.94 0.45
CA GLU A 29 -12.66 0.99 1.03
C GLU A 29 -13.46 -0.28 0.74
N GLU A 30 -13.31 -0.85 -0.46
CA GLU A 30 -13.99 -2.08 -0.87
C GLU A 30 -13.60 -3.28 0.00
N TYR A 31 -12.40 -3.28 0.59
CA TYR A 31 -11.96 -4.34 1.50
C TYR A 31 -12.67 -4.27 2.85
N ALA A 32 -13.15 -3.08 3.25
CA ALA A 32 -13.88 -2.90 4.49
C ALA A 32 -15.31 -3.45 4.46
N ARG A 33 -15.94 -3.57 3.28
CA ARG A 33 -17.31 -4.11 3.15
C ARG A 33 -17.42 -5.60 3.49
N ALA A 34 -16.32 -6.33 3.37
CA ALA A 34 -16.27 -7.78 3.63
C ALA A 34 -15.92 -8.13 5.09
N VAL A 35 -15.62 -7.15 5.95
CA VAL A 35 -15.12 -7.38 7.30
C VAL A 35 -15.98 -6.61 8.31
N PRO A 36 -16.47 -7.24 9.40
CA PRO A 36 -17.38 -6.60 10.35
C PRO A 36 -16.85 -5.25 10.84
N ALA A 37 -17.79 -4.30 11.02
CA ALA A 37 -17.54 -2.95 11.50
C ALA A 37 -16.82 -3.01 12.86
N GLY A 38 -15.50 -2.81 12.84
CA GLY A 38 -14.66 -2.91 14.03
C GLY A 38 -13.27 -3.53 13.79
N ALA A 39 -13.00 -4.19 12.65
CA ALA A 39 -11.65 -4.72 12.43
C ALA A 39 -10.67 -3.57 12.12
N THR A 40 -9.78 -3.27 13.06
CA THR A 40 -8.63 -2.38 12.85
C THR A 40 -7.61 -3.07 11.95
N VAL A 41 -7.14 -2.41 10.89
CA VAL A 41 -5.92 -2.85 10.19
C VAL A 41 -4.75 -2.29 11.01
N GLY A 42 -3.98 -3.16 11.66
CA GLY A 42 -2.78 -2.75 12.40
C GLY A 42 -2.99 -1.83 13.62
N GLY A 43 -4.21 -1.75 14.18
CA GLY A 43 -4.51 -0.97 15.39
C GLY A 43 -4.61 0.54 15.19
N ALA A 44 -4.80 1.02 13.96
CA ALA A 44 -5.10 2.42 13.63
C ALA A 44 -6.54 2.57 13.10
N PRO A 45 -7.19 3.76 13.22
CA PRO A 45 -8.44 4.04 12.53
C PRO A 45 -8.27 3.78 11.03
N ARG A 46 -9.26 3.16 10.38
CA ARG A 46 -9.20 2.80 8.96
C ARG A 46 -9.08 4.07 8.12
N VAL A 47 -7.86 4.41 7.72
CA VAL A 47 -7.61 5.42 6.68
C VAL A 47 -7.67 4.67 5.36
N PHE A 48 -8.73 4.88 4.61
CA PHE A 48 -8.86 4.34 3.26
C PHE A 48 -7.95 5.10 2.30
N TRP A 49 -7.35 4.37 1.37
CA TRP A 49 -6.46 4.94 0.36
C TRP A 49 -7.16 4.93 -0.99
N ASN A 50 -7.04 6.05 -1.69
CA ASN A 50 -7.46 6.18 -3.08
C ASN A 50 -6.31 5.81 -4.02
N TRP A 51 -6.60 5.64 -5.31
CA TRP A 51 -5.56 5.44 -6.33
C TRP A 51 -4.54 6.58 -6.37
N ASP A 52 -4.99 7.83 -6.18
CA ASP A 52 -4.10 8.98 -6.09
C ASP A 52 -3.12 8.87 -4.92
N ASP A 53 -3.55 8.33 -3.77
CA ASP A 53 -2.65 8.13 -2.63
C ASP A 53 -1.56 7.10 -2.94
N ILE A 54 -1.91 6.06 -3.71
CA ILE A 54 -0.99 4.98 -4.10
C ILE A 54 0.01 5.48 -5.15
N LEU A 55 -0.45 6.29 -6.10
CA LEU A 55 0.39 6.90 -7.14
C LEU A 55 1.36 7.94 -6.56
N ASN A 56 0.99 8.61 -5.46
CA ASN A 56 1.85 9.55 -4.76
C ASN A 56 2.90 8.87 -3.85
N LEU A 57 2.96 7.53 -3.81
CA LEU A 57 4.02 6.84 -3.08
C LEU A 57 5.32 6.90 -3.89
N ASP A 58 6.40 7.39 -3.26
CA ASP A 58 7.75 7.44 -3.85
C ASP A 58 8.44 6.07 -3.87
N VAL A 59 7.77 5.06 -4.45
CA VAL A 59 8.28 3.68 -4.55
C VAL A 59 9.58 3.61 -5.37
N GLY A 60 9.77 4.53 -6.32
CA GLY A 60 11.00 4.64 -7.10
C GLY A 60 12.24 4.90 -6.24
N GLU A 61 12.10 5.58 -5.11
CA GLU A 61 13.23 5.89 -4.23
C GLU A 61 13.69 4.66 -3.42
N ILE A 62 12.87 3.61 -3.31
CA ILE A 62 13.20 2.36 -2.61
C ILE A 62 13.38 1.17 -3.56
N ALA A 63 12.94 1.29 -4.81
CA ALA A 63 13.11 0.30 -5.85
C ALA A 63 14.57 0.26 -6.35
N GLU A 64 15.12 -0.95 -6.53
CA GLU A 64 16.38 -1.17 -7.25
C GLU A 64 16.16 -1.07 -8.77
N HIS A 65 17.23 -0.91 -9.56
CA HIS A 65 17.20 -0.79 -11.02
C HIS A 65 16.53 -2.01 -11.69
N TYR A 66 16.69 -3.21 -11.13
CA TYR A 66 15.97 -4.41 -11.57
C TYR A 66 15.01 -4.90 -10.49
N SER A 67 13.89 -4.19 -10.33
CA SER A 67 12.91 -4.51 -9.30
C SER A 67 11.50 -4.74 -9.85
N PHE A 68 10.70 -5.45 -9.06
CA PHE A 68 9.29 -5.71 -9.31
C PHE A 68 8.43 -4.99 -8.26
N VAL A 69 7.51 -4.16 -8.74
CA VAL A 69 6.46 -3.57 -7.89
C VAL A 69 5.17 -4.34 -8.14
N VAL A 70 4.66 -4.98 -7.09
CA VAL A 70 3.43 -5.77 -7.15
C VAL A 70 2.41 -5.12 -6.23
N VAL A 71 1.37 -4.55 -6.82
CA VAL A 71 0.22 -4.03 -6.07
C VAL A 71 -0.83 -5.14 -5.98
N LEU A 72 -1.11 -5.61 -4.78
CA LEU A 72 -2.13 -6.63 -4.57
C LEU A 72 -3.51 -5.98 -4.56
N LEU A 73 -4.33 -6.40 -5.52
CA LEU A 73 -5.73 -6.06 -5.58
C LEU A 73 -6.54 -7.30 -5.21
N ARG A 74 -7.33 -7.23 -4.13
CA ARG A 74 -8.36 -8.24 -3.90
C ARG A 74 -9.40 -8.06 -4.99
N SER A 75 -9.46 -9.04 -5.89
CA SER A 75 -10.41 -9.10 -6.99
C SER A 75 -11.84 -9.04 -6.43
N GLY A 76 -12.51 -7.91 -6.68
CA GLY A 76 -13.84 -7.58 -6.19
C GLY A 76 -14.42 -6.36 -6.91
N SER A 77 -13.58 -5.41 -7.32
CA SER A 77 -13.99 -4.27 -8.15
C SER A 77 -13.03 -4.10 -9.33
N ALA A 78 -13.56 -4.28 -10.53
CA ALA A 78 -12.88 -4.14 -11.81
C ALA A 78 -12.72 -2.66 -12.21
N GLU A 79 -12.29 -1.79 -11.30
CA GLU A 79 -11.99 -0.38 -11.63
C GLU A 79 -10.50 -0.12 -11.87
N GLY A 80 -9.62 -1.06 -11.50
CA GLY A 80 -8.18 -1.00 -11.79
C GLY A 80 -7.74 -1.74 -13.05
N LEU A 81 -8.64 -2.49 -13.70
CA LEU A 81 -8.40 -3.13 -14.99
C LEU A 81 -9.06 -2.25 -16.05
N GLY A 82 -8.27 -1.35 -16.65
CA GLY A 82 -8.74 -0.25 -17.49
C GLY A 82 -9.87 -0.59 -18.44
N HIS A 83 -10.86 0.30 -18.45
CA HIS A 83 -11.70 0.56 -19.60
C HIS A 83 -11.27 1.88 -20.25
#